data_AF-A0AAW1JGI1-F1
#
_entry.id   AF-A0AAW1JGI1-F1
#
_cell.length_a   1.000
_cell.length_b   1.000
_cell.length_c   1.000
_cell.angle_alpha   90.00
_cell.angle_beta   90.00
_cell.angle_gamma   90.00
#
_symmetry.space_group_name_H-M   'P 1'
#
loop_
_entity.id
_entity.type
_entity.pdbx_description
1 polymer ?
#
loop_
_entity_poly.entity_id
_entity_poly.type
_entity_poly.pdbx_seq_one_letter_code
_entity_poly.pdbx_strand_id
1 'polypeptide(L)'
;MLSAKKVKLHGMQDNRWTTKDKITQYKGLINLFTRDSKIMQIDTQVANKKQQQLLKQLHKDIVLNRQKLDNAFRGDKQQIRNVLQEHRNMQLAYQELHALQIIAHIHQDNFNKRKELDRLTHRMKLRTEALIHAKLQLAELQDRLQYEAPELQDRLQYEAPGTLPSEIQAKIVTGQVQDADAILKQDAAISVRHIYTKILCIMKKDAIYFDAVLNTLRLDSKLQGKCMFRTVQLGQLATEYLDDRKNEFMQLEKAVKKDMKGREQELETIRQCVGGLNKKLRMLIRRDSDLNVSDNFNPQYRTISELDMLNDLEFTKEIFERLQNVAKVTHFEEIFPCIQEQKRQAERLEELVRRGMENRETLQNKSNHAELMYYDMLYTMNETTFEYKENKKQLKSELNEAKERIKDTTVTISNRGKLMVMIRRSLQQILGKCRPVQRNIETKKSGHRKLSQIYIDEPEQIEEDGANLINALYTKLQLLANATANVPPLQGRDKERYC
;
A
#
# COMPACT_ATOMS: atom_id res chain seq x y z
N MET A 1 66.06 -2.07 -51.27
CA MET A 1 66.93 -2.26 -52.45
C MET A 1 67.88 -3.43 -52.18
N LEU A 2 67.83 -4.49 -52.98
CA LEU A 2 68.79 -5.60 -52.85
C LEU A 2 70.14 -5.18 -53.41
N SER A 3 71.15 -5.07 -52.55
CA SER A 3 72.53 -4.82 -52.95
C SER A 3 73.05 -5.99 -53.80
N ALA A 4 73.72 -5.68 -54.91
CA ALA A 4 74.29 -6.63 -55.87
C ALA A 4 75.20 -7.72 -55.24
N LYS A 5 75.67 -7.52 -54.00
CA LYS A 5 76.45 -8.53 -53.26
C LYS A 5 75.66 -9.78 -52.85
N LYS A 6 74.35 -9.68 -52.60
CA LYS A 6 73.52 -10.86 -52.22
C LYS A 6 73.08 -11.72 -53.42
N VAL A 7 73.25 -11.20 -54.64
CA VAL A 7 72.92 -11.91 -55.88
C VAL A 7 73.90 -13.06 -56.15
N LYS A 8 75.14 -12.99 -55.64
CA LYS A 8 76.13 -14.07 -55.76
C LYS A 8 75.83 -15.30 -54.89
N LEU A 9 74.94 -15.19 -53.90
CA LEU A 9 74.65 -16.27 -52.95
C LEU A 9 73.55 -17.24 -53.45
N HIS A 10 72.73 -16.81 -54.40
CA HIS A 10 71.69 -17.65 -55.02
C HIS A 10 72.23 -18.14 -56.37
N GLY A 11 72.79 -19.35 -56.38
CA GLY A 11 73.58 -19.98 -57.44
C GLY A 11 73.03 -19.96 -58.87
N MET A 12 73.05 -18.79 -59.52
CA MET A 12 72.79 -18.62 -60.96
C MET A 12 74.10 -18.33 -61.69
N GLN A 13 74.99 -19.33 -61.73
CA GLN A 13 76.31 -19.26 -62.37
C GLN A 13 76.41 -20.02 -63.69
N ASP A 14 75.32 -20.59 -64.20
CA ASP A 14 75.36 -21.32 -65.47
C ASP A 14 75.50 -20.35 -66.66
N ASN A 15 76.56 -20.52 -67.46
CA ASN A 15 76.89 -19.70 -68.63
C ASN A 15 75.93 -19.95 -69.81
N ARG A 16 75.06 -20.98 -69.75
CA ARG A 16 74.06 -21.29 -70.78
C ARG A 16 72.79 -20.45 -70.70
N TRP A 17 72.61 -19.68 -69.64
CA TRP A 17 71.38 -18.90 -69.43
C TRP A 17 71.44 -17.56 -70.15
N THR A 18 70.45 -17.28 -70.99
CA THR A 18 70.35 -15.99 -71.68
C THR A 18 70.04 -14.87 -70.69
N THR A 19 70.45 -13.64 -71.02
CA THR A 19 70.21 -12.45 -70.19
C THR A 19 68.72 -12.25 -69.89
N LYS A 20 67.84 -12.66 -70.80
CA LYS A 20 66.38 -12.59 -70.63
C LYS A 20 65.85 -13.56 -69.57
N ASP A 21 66.41 -14.77 -69.50
CA ASP A 21 66.04 -15.77 -68.49
C ASP A 21 66.48 -15.34 -67.10
N LYS A 22 67.70 -14.78 -66.97
CA LYS A 22 68.20 -14.21 -65.71
C LYS A 22 67.30 -13.08 -65.21
N ILE A 23 66.90 -12.16 -66.08
CA ILE A 23 65.97 -11.07 -65.73
C ILE A 23 64.61 -11.61 -65.27
N THR A 24 64.09 -12.65 -65.92
CA THR A 24 62.79 -13.25 -65.57
C THR A 24 62.86 -13.94 -64.20
N GLN A 25 63.95 -14.65 -63.91
CA GLN A 25 64.18 -15.25 -62.61
C GLN A 25 64.36 -14.21 -61.49
N TYR A 26 65.08 -13.11 -61.75
CA TYR A 26 65.18 -12.02 -60.77
C TYR A 26 63.83 -11.34 -60.50
N LYS A 27 63.00 -11.16 -61.53
CA LYS A 27 61.63 -10.67 -61.35
C LYS A 27 60.81 -11.65 -60.50
N GLY A 28 60.94 -12.95 -60.72
CA GLY A 28 60.33 -14.00 -59.91
C GLY A 28 60.76 -13.94 -58.43
N LEU A 29 62.06 -13.82 -58.18
CA LEU A 29 62.63 -13.74 -56.83
C LEU A 29 62.21 -12.45 -56.10
N ILE A 30 62.18 -11.31 -56.80
CA ILE A 30 61.69 -10.04 -56.25
C ILE A 30 60.19 -10.16 -55.91
N ASN A 31 59.40 -10.78 -56.80
CA ASN A 31 57.98 -11.01 -56.54
C ASN A 31 57.76 -11.94 -55.33
N LEU A 32 58.57 -12.98 -55.17
CA LEU A 32 58.52 -13.85 -53.99
C LEU A 32 58.88 -13.08 -52.72
N PHE A 33 59.99 -12.34 -52.72
CA PHE A 33 60.41 -11.54 -51.57
C PHE A 33 59.38 -10.46 -51.19
N THR A 34 58.75 -9.81 -52.17
CA THR A 34 57.67 -8.84 -51.89
C THR A 34 56.41 -9.50 -51.34
N ARG A 35 56.09 -10.74 -51.75
CA ARG A 35 55.00 -11.52 -51.16
C ARG A 35 55.33 -11.94 -49.72
N ASP A 36 56.52 -12.48 -49.48
CA ASP A 36 56.97 -12.88 -48.14
C ASP A 36 57.04 -11.68 -47.19
N SER A 37 57.53 -10.52 -47.66
CA SER A 37 57.54 -9.29 -46.87
C SER A 37 56.14 -8.81 -46.53
N LYS A 38 55.14 -8.99 -47.41
CA LYS A 38 53.74 -8.69 -47.12
C LYS A 38 53.14 -9.68 -46.11
N ILE A 39 53.45 -10.97 -46.25
CA ILE A 39 53.01 -12.01 -45.31
C ILE A 39 53.58 -11.73 -43.91
N MET A 40 54.88 -11.47 -43.80
CA MET A 40 55.51 -11.10 -42.52
C MET A 40 54.90 -9.85 -41.91
N GLN A 41 54.55 -8.84 -42.72
CA GLN A 41 53.88 -7.64 -42.22
C GLN A 41 52.49 -7.96 -41.65
N ILE A 42 51.71 -8.81 -42.33
CA ILE A 42 50.39 -9.26 -41.87
C ILE A 42 50.54 -10.08 -40.59
N ASP A 43 51.47 -11.03 -40.53
CA ASP A 43 51.71 -11.87 -39.34
C ASP A 43 52.12 -11.02 -38.14
N THR A 44 52.98 -10.02 -38.35
CA THR A 44 53.37 -9.06 -37.30
C THR A 44 52.16 -8.25 -36.82
N GLN A 45 51.28 -7.82 -37.72
CA GLN A 45 50.04 -7.13 -37.34
C GLN A 45 49.08 -8.04 -36.56
N VAL A 46 48.94 -9.30 -36.95
CA VAL A 46 48.12 -10.29 -36.23
C VAL A 46 48.70 -10.56 -34.85
N ALA A 47 50.01 -10.75 -34.73
CA ALA A 47 50.70 -10.93 -33.44
C ALA A 47 50.51 -9.70 -32.52
N ASN A 48 50.67 -8.49 -33.04
CA ASN A 48 50.43 -7.25 -32.29
C ASN A 48 48.98 -7.13 -31.81
N LYS A 49 48.00 -7.48 -32.65
CA LYS A 49 46.58 -7.48 -32.26
C LYS A 49 46.31 -8.48 -31.14
N LYS A 50 46.86 -9.70 -31.23
CA LYS A 50 46.75 -10.71 -30.17
C LYS A 50 47.37 -10.22 -28.85
N GLN A 51 48.56 -9.63 -28.92
CA GLN A 51 49.24 -9.08 -27.73
C GLN A 51 48.45 -7.93 -27.10
N GLN A 52 47.87 -7.03 -27.90
CA GLN A 52 47.00 -5.96 -27.39
C GLN A 52 45.75 -6.49 -26.71
N GLN A 53 45.12 -7.54 -27.27
CA GLN A 53 43.97 -8.19 -26.63
C GLN A 53 44.36 -8.81 -25.29
N LEU A 54 45.49 -9.51 -25.24
CA LEU A 54 46.00 -10.12 -24.01
C LEU A 54 46.33 -9.07 -22.95
N LEU A 55 46.94 -7.94 -23.34
CA LEU A 55 47.19 -6.82 -22.41
C LEU A 55 45.88 -6.20 -21.88
N LYS A 56 44.85 -6.06 -22.73
CA LYS A 56 43.53 -5.58 -22.29
C LYS A 56 42.88 -6.56 -21.31
N GLN A 57 43.02 -7.86 -21.56
CA GLN A 57 42.50 -8.89 -20.68
C GLN A 57 43.24 -8.90 -19.34
N LEU A 58 44.57 -8.86 -19.36
CA LEU A 58 45.39 -8.76 -18.16
C LEU A 58 45.07 -7.50 -17.34
N HIS A 59 44.82 -6.36 -18.00
CA HIS A 59 44.41 -5.14 -17.32
C HIS A 59 43.05 -5.31 -16.62
N LYS A 60 42.07 -5.94 -17.29
CA LYS A 60 40.78 -6.28 -16.67
C LYS A 60 40.97 -7.22 -15.48
N ASP A 61 41.81 -8.23 -15.61
CA ASP A 61 42.07 -9.19 -14.54
C ASP A 61 42.76 -8.53 -13.34
N ILE A 62 43.71 -7.61 -13.57
CA ILE A 62 44.35 -6.83 -12.50
C ILE A 62 43.32 -5.98 -11.76
N VAL A 63 42.40 -5.31 -12.47
CA VAL A 63 41.34 -4.50 -11.84
C VAL A 63 40.39 -5.39 -11.03
N LEU A 64 39.95 -6.51 -11.59
CA LEU A 64 39.08 -7.47 -10.90
C LEU A 64 39.76 -8.06 -9.66
N ASN A 65 41.04 -8.44 -9.77
CA ASN A 65 41.80 -8.98 -8.64
C ASN A 65 42.05 -7.93 -7.56
N ARG A 66 42.29 -6.67 -7.92
CA ARG A 66 42.35 -5.56 -6.96
C ARG A 66 41.02 -5.36 -6.23
N GLN A 67 39.89 -5.44 -6.92
CA GLN A 67 38.57 -5.36 -6.30
C GLN A 67 38.31 -6.53 -5.35
N LYS A 68 38.65 -7.77 -5.76
CA LYS A 68 38.55 -8.95 -4.89
C LYS A 68 39.43 -8.84 -3.65
N LEU A 69 40.63 -8.28 -3.80
CA LEU A 69 41.56 -8.05 -2.69
C LEU A 69 41.05 -6.97 -1.75
N ASP A 70 40.54 -5.84 -2.26
CA ASP A 70 39.92 -4.80 -1.43
C ASP A 70 38.69 -5.35 -0.67
N ASN A 71 37.88 -6.19 -1.33
CA ASN A 71 36.77 -6.90 -0.68
C ASN A 71 37.24 -7.90 0.38
N ALA A 72 38.39 -8.54 0.21
CA ALA A 72 38.94 -9.45 1.22
C ALA A 72 39.48 -8.68 2.45
N PHE A 73 40.07 -7.50 2.25
CA PHE A 73 40.61 -6.69 3.35
C PHE A 73 39.53 -5.90 4.11
N ARG A 74 38.54 -5.35 3.41
CA ARG A 74 37.54 -4.44 4.00
C ARG A 74 36.14 -5.04 4.07
N GLY A 75 35.90 -6.17 3.41
CA GLY A 75 34.55 -6.70 3.19
C GLY A 75 33.85 -6.02 2.00
N ASP A 76 32.64 -6.49 1.69
CA ASP A 76 31.83 -5.88 0.64
C ASP A 76 31.25 -4.53 1.11
N LYS A 77 31.86 -3.44 0.63
CA LYS A 77 31.46 -2.05 0.94
C LYS A 77 30.03 -1.74 0.55
N GLN A 78 29.48 -2.42 -0.46
CA GLN A 78 28.10 -2.20 -0.88
C GLN A 78 27.13 -2.87 0.09
N GLN A 79 27.44 -4.09 0.54
CA GLN A 79 26.63 -4.77 1.55
C GLN A 79 26.63 -4.02 2.88
N ILE A 80 27.78 -3.52 3.35
CA ILE A 80 27.86 -2.73 4.58
C ILE A 80 27.02 -1.45 4.46
N ARG A 81 27.06 -0.78 3.30
CA ARG A 81 26.23 0.41 3.04
C ARG A 81 24.73 0.11 3.01
N ASN A 82 24.33 -1.02 2.46
CA ASN A 82 22.93 -1.44 2.43
C ASN A 82 22.42 -1.81 3.83
N VAL A 83 23.23 -2.51 4.63
CA VAL A 83 22.86 -2.89 6.01
C VAL A 83 22.73 -1.66 6.92
N LEU A 84 23.60 -0.67 6.76
CA LEU A 84 23.59 0.57 7.56
C LEU A 84 22.76 1.70 6.91
N GLN A 85 21.88 1.39 5.95
CA GLN A 85 21.16 2.40 5.17
C GLN A 85 20.27 3.31 6.02
N GLU A 86 19.67 2.78 7.10
CA GLU A 86 18.80 3.53 8.01
C GLU A 86 19.59 4.47 8.95
N HIS A 87 20.87 4.18 9.17
CA HIS A 87 21.72 4.88 10.13
C HIS A 87 22.89 5.57 9.43
N ARG A 88 22.60 6.72 8.80
CA ARG A 88 23.57 7.53 8.04
C ARG A 88 24.84 7.89 8.82
N ASN A 89 24.72 8.15 10.12
CA ASN A 89 25.86 8.44 10.99
C ASN A 89 26.80 7.24 11.15
N MET A 90 26.25 6.04 11.37
CA MET A 90 27.03 4.80 11.44
C MET A 90 27.63 4.44 10.09
N GLN A 91 26.88 4.68 9.00
CA GLN A 91 27.36 4.46 7.65
C GLN A 91 28.61 5.30 7.33
N LEU A 92 28.62 6.58 7.73
CA LEU A 92 29.78 7.47 7.54
C LEU A 92 30.96 7.09 8.45
N ALA A 93 30.69 6.72 9.71
CA ALA A 93 31.73 6.35 10.66
C ALA A 93 32.42 5.02 10.31
N TYR A 94 31.69 4.09 9.70
CA TYR A 94 32.13 2.71 9.47
C TYR A 94 32.46 2.37 8.00
N GLN A 95 32.47 3.36 7.11
CA GLN A 95 32.64 3.15 5.66
C GLN A 95 33.96 2.47 5.27
N GLU A 96 35.03 2.70 6.03
CA GLU A 96 36.39 2.21 5.70
C GLU A 96 36.85 1.02 6.54
N LEU A 97 36.05 0.62 7.53
CA LEU A 97 36.37 -0.42 8.51
C LEU A 97 35.93 -1.80 8.03
N HIS A 98 36.63 -2.84 8.51
CA HIS A 98 36.26 -4.23 8.22
C HIS A 98 35.02 -4.64 9.03
N ALA A 99 34.16 -5.50 8.46
CA ALA A 99 32.89 -5.93 9.06
C ALA A 99 33.01 -6.40 10.53
N LEU A 100 34.05 -7.17 10.87
CA LEU A 100 34.27 -7.62 12.25
C LEU A 100 34.57 -6.46 13.22
N GLN A 101 35.29 -5.44 12.77
CA GLN A 101 35.58 -4.26 13.58
C GLN A 101 34.33 -3.41 13.76
N ILE A 102 33.50 -3.29 12.72
CA ILE A 102 32.21 -2.60 12.79
C ILE A 102 31.33 -3.27 13.86
N ILE A 103 31.25 -4.61 13.84
CA ILE A 103 30.49 -5.37 14.85
C ILE A 103 31.02 -5.08 16.27
N ALA A 104 32.35 -5.10 16.46
CA ALA A 104 32.94 -4.77 17.76
C ALA A 104 32.61 -3.34 18.23
N HIS A 105 32.68 -2.35 17.33
CA HIS A 105 32.30 -0.97 17.64
C HIS A 105 30.81 -0.84 17.99
N ILE A 106 29.92 -1.50 17.26
CA ILE A 106 28.48 -1.52 17.56
C ILE A 106 28.21 -2.16 18.92
N HIS A 107 28.87 -3.28 19.24
CA HIS A 107 28.74 -3.91 20.54
C HIS A 107 29.23 -2.99 21.67
N GLN A 108 30.34 -2.30 21.47
CA GLN A 108 30.87 -1.34 22.44
C GLN A 108 29.92 -0.15 22.64
N ASP A 109 29.38 0.41 21.56
CA ASP A 109 28.40 1.49 21.62
C ASP A 109 27.13 1.08 22.33
N ASN A 110 26.63 -0.13 22.04
CA ASN A 110 25.45 -0.69 22.70
C ASN A 110 25.70 -0.92 24.19
N PHE A 111 26.88 -1.43 24.55
CA PHE A 111 27.28 -1.57 25.95
C PHE A 111 27.31 -0.22 26.68
N ASN A 112 27.90 0.81 26.05
CA ASN A 112 27.95 2.16 26.61
C ASN A 112 26.55 2.76 26.79
N LYS A 113 25.68 2.63 25.78
CA LYS A 113 24.29 3.10 25.85
C LYS A 113 23.48 2.37 26.92
N ARG A 114 23.66 1.05 27.06
CA ARG A 114 23.01 0.26 28.09
C ARG A 114 23.45 0.70 29.49
N LYS A 115 24.76 0.91 29.68
CA LYS A 115 25.31 1.45 30.94
C LYS A 115 24.77 2.85 31.27
N GLU A 116 24.59 3.72 30.28
CA GLU A 116 23.93 5.03 30.47
C GLU A 116 22.46 4.88 30.85
N LEU A 117 21.73 3.98 30.18
CA LEU A 117 20.34 3.69 30.50
C LEU A 117 20.21 3.22 31.96
N ASP A 118 21.04 2.28 32.40
CA ASP A 118 21.04 1.77 33.78
C ASP A 118 21.30 2.90 34.79
N ARG A 119 22.25 3.80 34.49
CA ARG A 119 22.53 5.00 35.31
C ARG A 119 21.31 5.93 35.40
N LEU A 120 20.63 6.17 34.28
CA LEU A 120 19.44 7.03 34.24
C LEU A 120 18.25 6.38 34.98
N THR A 121 18.03 5.09 34.80
CA THR A 121 16.98 4.33 35.49
C THR A 121 17.20 4.34 37.00
N HIS A 122 18.44 4.14 37.45
CA HIS A 122 18.79 4.24 38.87
C HIS A 122 18.53 5.65 39.43
N ARG A 123 18.94 6.71 38.71
CA ARG A 123 18.65 8.10 39.11
C ARG A 123 17.15 8.39 39.15
N MET A 124 16.39 7.87 38.18
CA MET A 124 14.94 8.00 38.17
C MET A 124 14.33 7.32 39.38
N LYS A 125 14.75 6.08 39.70
CA LYS A 125 14.29 5.35 40.89
C LYS A 125 14.51 6.14 42.18
N LEU A 126 15.73 6.65 42.39
CA LEU A 126 16.05 7.49 43.56
C LEU A 126 15.17 8.75 43.63
N ARG A 127 14.93 9.41 42.49
CA ARG A 127 14.05 10.59 42.45
C ARG A 127 12.59 10.24 42.73
N THR A 128 12.13 9.09 42.26
CA THR A 128 10.78 8.59 42.54
C THR A 128 10.61 8.27 44.01
N GLU A 129 11.60 7.61 44.64
CA GLU A 129 11.60 7.33 46.08
C GLU A 129 11.57 8.63 46.90
N ALA A 130 12.40 9.62 46.54
CA ALA A 130 12.38 10.94 47.17
C ALA A 130 11.03 11.65 47.02
N LEU A 131 10.40 11.54 45.85
CA LEU A 131 9.06 12.11 45.61
C LEU A 131 7.99 11.41 46.45
N ILE A 132 8.05 10.08 46.57
CA ILE A 132 7.12 9.32 47.43
C ILE A 132 7.27 9.78 48.89
N HIS A 133 8.49 9.89 49.40
CA HIS A 133 8.74 10.40 50.75
C HIS A 133 8.19 11.82 50.95
N ALA A 134 8.43 12.73 50.00
CA ALA A 134 7.91 14.10 50.08
C ALA A 134 6.36 14.13 50.06
N LYS A 135 5.72 13.25 49.28
CA LYS A 135 4.26 13.13 49.26
C LYS A 135 3.69 12.55 50.56
N LEU A 136 4.36 11.56 51.15
CA LEU A 136 3.98 11.02 52.45
C LEU A 136 4.09 12.08 53.55
N GLN A 137 5.18 12.84 53.59
CA GLN A 137 5.32 13.96 54.53
C GLN A 137 4.24 15.02 54.33
N LEU A 138 3.88 15.34 53.09
CA LEU A 138 2.80 16.28 52.80
C LEU A 138 1.46 15.73 53.32
N ALA A 139 1.16 14.46 53.08
CA ALA A 139 -0.05 13.81 53.58
C ALA A 139 -0.10 13.80 55.12
N GLU A 140 1.00 13.47 55.80
CA GLU A 140 1.09 13.55 57.26
C GLU A 140 0.84 14.97 57.79
N LEU A 141 1.38 15.99 57.12
CA LEU A 141 1.14 17.39 57.48
C LEU A 141 -0.32 17.80 57.23
N GLN A 142 -0.93 17.33 56.15
CA GLN A 142 -2.36 17.56 55.86
C GLN A 142 -3.25 16.90 56.90
N ASP A 143 -2.96 15.65 57.28
CA ASP A 143 -3.69 14.93 58.32
C ASP A 143 -3.55 15.65 59.67
N ARG A 144 -2.35 16.10 60.05
CA ARG A 144 -2.19 16.93 61.26
C ARG A 144 -3.01 18.21 61.20
N LEU A 145 -3.04 18.90 60.07
CA LEU A 145 -3.83 20.12 59.90
C LEU A 145 -5.34 19.82 59.93
N GLN A 146 -5.76 18.62 59.52
CA GLN A 146 -7.16 18.22 59.48
C GLN A 146 -7.66 17.63 60.80
N TYR A 147 -6.79 16.99 61.60
CA TYR A 147 -7.15 16.27 62.83
C TYR A 147 -6.61 16.93 64.11
N GLU A 148 -5.44 17.56 64.11
CA GLU A 148 -4.90 18.27 65.29
C GLU A 148 -5.40 19.73 65.37
N ALA A 149 -5.71 20.38 64.23
CA ALA A 149 -6.25 21.74 64.24
C ALA A 149 -7.67 21.85 64.85
N PRO A 150 -8.62 20.92 64.62
CA PRO A 150 -9.92 20.95 65.29
C PRO A 150 -9.82 20.78 66.81
N GLU A 151 -8.86 20.01 67.32
CA GLU A 151 -8.67 19.83 68.77
C GLU A 151 -8.09 21.08 69.46
N LEU A 152 -7.27 21.86 68.75
CA LEU A 152 -6.81 23.18 69.17
C LEU A 152 -7.91 24.25 69.02
N GLN A 153 -8.79 24.10 68.04
CA GLN A 153 -9.91 25.02 67.78
C GLN A 153 -11.07 24.79 68.76
N ASP A 154 -11.36 23.54 69.15
CA ASP A 154 -12.33 23.20 70.20
C ASP A 154 -11.89 23.69 71.59
N ARG A 155 -10.57 23.72 71.87
CA ARG A 155 -10.04 24.33 73.11
C ARG A 155 -10.15 25.85 73.14
N LEU A 156 -10.21 26.52 71.99
CA LEU A 156 -10.38 27.97 71.87
C LEU A 156 -11.85 28.41 71.74
N GLN A 157 -12.75 27.49 71.36
CA GLN A 157 -14.18 27.79 71.19
C GLN A 157 -14.96 27.91 72.51
N TYR A 158 -14.42 27.46 73.64
CA TYR A 158 -15.10 27.56 74.94
C TYR A 158 -14.96 28.93 75.64
N GLU A 159 -14.16 29.88 75.11
CA GLU A 159 -13.94 31.16 75.79
C GLU A 159 -14.46 32.43 75.05
N ALA A 160 -15.08 32.34 73.87
CA ALA A 160 -15.63 33.54 73.23
C ALA A 160 -16.85 33.29 72.33
N PRO A 161 -18.07 33.70 72.73
CA PRO A 161 -19.20 33.79 71.81
C PRO A 161 -19.10 35.11 71.04
N GLY A 162 -18.42 35.08 69.90
CA GLY A 162 -18.33 36.24 69.02
C GLY A 162 -17.51 35.90 67.78
N THR A 163 -18.18 35.67 66.66
CA THR A 163 -17.56 35.54 65.34
C THR A 163 -16.60 36.71 65.10
N LEU A 164 -15.33 36.41 64.82
CA LEU A 164 -14.33 37.44 64.58
C LEU A 164 -14.73 38.25 63.32
N PRO A 165 -14.52 39.59 63.31
CA PRO A 165 -14.82 40.43 62.15
C PRO A 165 -14.16 39.97 60.83
N SER A 166 -13.02 39.27 60.92
CA SER A 166 -12.33 38.65 59.79
C SER A 166 -13.10 37.50 59.14
N GLU A 167 -13.91 36.74 59.88
CA GLU A 167 -14.72 35.65 59.33
C GLU A 167 -15.97 36.17 58.60
N ILE A 168 -16.55 37.29 59.05
CA ILE A 168 -17.66 37.93 58.36
C ILE A 168 -17.17 38.54 57.04
N GLN A 169 -16.01 39.20 57.04
CA GLN A 169 -15.37 39.67 55.81
C GLN A 169 -14.97 38.52 54.89
N ALA A 170 -14.42 37.42 55.43
CA ALA A 170 -14.10 36.24 54.63
C ALA A 170 -15.37 35.64 54.00
N LYS A 171 -16.49 35.53 54.74
CA LYS A 171 -17.78 35.06 54.20
C LYS A 171 -18.34 35.96 53.11
N ILE A 172 -18.22 37.29 53.27
CA ILE A 172 -18.66 38.26 52.25
C ILE A 172 -17.77 38.18 51.01
N VAL A 173 -16.45 38.04 51.18
CA VAL A 173 -15.50 37.89 50.06
C VAL A 173 -15.71 36.54 49.37
N THR A 174 -15.92 35.44 50.10
CA THR A 174 -16.22 34.14 49.49
C THR A 174 -17.59 34.14 48.83
N GLY A 175 -18.58 34.81 49.40
CA GLY A 175 -19.91 35.01 48.79
C GLY A 175 -19.79 35.85 47.52
N GLN A 176 -19.03 36.94 47.53
CA GLN A 176 -18.75 37.73 46.33
C GLN A 176 -17.92 36.98 45.29
N VAL A 177 -17.01 36.09 45.67
CA VAL A 177 -16.24 35.26 44.73
C VAL A 177 -17.09 34.11 44.16
N GLN A 178 -18.03 33.58 44.93
CA GLN A 178 -18.98 32.54 44.51
C GLN A 178 -20.14 33.09 43.68
N ASP A 179 -20.68 34.25 44.06
CA ASP A 179 -21.82 34.91 43.41
C ASP A 179 -21.39 35.80 42.23
N ALA A 180 -20.17 36.35 42.24
CA ALA A 180 -19.69 37.12 41.10
C ALA A 180 -19.21 36.19 40.00
N ASP A 181 -19.78 36.40 38.81
CA ASP A 181 -19.13 36.70 37.54
C ASP A 181 -17.70 36.15 37.29
N ALA A 182 -16.77 36.16 38.25
CA ALA A 182 -15.43 35.56 38.15
C ALA A 182 -15.43 34.03 37.99
N ILE A 183 -16.17 33.25 38.79
CA ILE A 183 -16.21 31.78 38.63
C ILE A 183 -16.93 31.42 37.33
N LEU A 184 -18.05 32.07 37.03
CA LEU A 184 -18.78 31.87 35.78
C LEU A 184 -17.96 32.30 34.54
N LYS A 185 -17.19 33.39 34.62
CA LYS A 185 -16.23 33.79 33.56
C LYS A 185 -15.08 32.80 33.44
N GLN A 186 -14.61 32.24 34.56
CA GLN A 186 -13.56 31.22 34.53
C GLN A 186 -14.06 29.93 33.88
N ASP A 187 -15.26 29.46 34.24
CA ASP A 187 -15.89 28.28 33.62
C ASP A 187 -16.21 28.51 32.15
N ALA A 188 -16.72 29.70 31.80
CA ALA A 188 -16.91 30.09 30.41
C ALA A 188 -15.58 30.10 29.64
N ALA A 189 -14.50 30.64 30.23
CA ALA A 189 -13.17 30.65 29.63
C ALA A 189 -12.59 29.23 29.46
N ILE A 190 -12.81 28.33 30.43
CA ILE A 190 -12.42 26.92 30.36
C ILE A 190 -13.19 26.23 29.22
N SER A 191 -14.50 26.48 29.11
CA SER A 191 -15.34 25.91 28.05
C SER A 191 -14.92 26.42 26.66
N VAL A 192 -14.68 27.72 26.52
CA VAL A 192 -14.16 28.34 25.28
C VAL A 192 -12.79 27.75 24.90
N ARG A 193 -11.88 27.61 25.87
CA ARG A 193 -10.57 26.98 25.67
C ARG A 193 -10.72 25.53 25.20
N HIS A 194 -11.62 24.77 25.80
CA HIS A 194 -11.89 23.39 25.41
C HIS A 194 -12.39 23.30 23.96
N ILE A 195 -13.31 24.19 23.56
CA ILE A 195 -13.81 24.26 22.19
C ILE A 195 -12.68 24.60 21.21
N TYR A 196 -11.87 25.62 21.47
CA TYR A 196 -10.73 25.95 20.60
C TYR A 196 -9.70 24.82 20.53
N THR A 197 -9.48 24.10 21.62
CA THR A 197 -8.58 22.93 21.63
C THR A 197 -9.13 21.81 20.74
N LYS A 198 -10.45 21.57 20.76
CA LYS A 198 -11.11 20.63 19.84
C LYS A 198 -10.99 21.07 18.38
N ILE A 199 -11.24 22.35 18.09
CA ILE A 199 -11.10 22.91 16.73
C ILE A 199 -9.67 22.72 16.23
N LEU A 200 -8.67 23.06 17.03
CA LEU A 200 -7.26 22.83 16.70
C LEU A 200 -6.95 21.36 16.45
N CYS A 201 -7.53 20.44 17.22
CA CYS A 201 -7.35 19.01 17.04
C CYS A 201 -7.95 18.52 15.72
N ILE A 202 -9.14 19.02 15.35
CA ILE A 202 -9.78 18.74 14.05
C ILE A 202 -8.91 19.29 12.91
N MET A 203 -8.50 20.57 12.98
CA MET A 203 -7.66 21.18 11.95
C MET A 203 -6.33 20.46 11.76
N LYS A 204 -5.71 19.96 12.85
CA LYS A 204 -4.49 19.14 12.76
C LYS A 204 -4.74 17.81 12.07
N LYS A 205 -5.87 17.16 12.32
CA LYS A 205 -6.26 15.93 11.61
C LYS A 205 -6.50 16.21 10.13
N ASP A 206 -7.21 17.27 9.81
CA ASP A 206 -7.50 17.67 8.43
C ASP A 206 -6.22 18.00 7.67
N ALA A 207 -5.25 18.68 8.30
CA ALA A 207 -3.94 18.93 7.71
C ALA A 207 -3.21 17.63 7.32
N ILE A 208 -3.25 16.60 8.18
CA ILE A 208 -2.66 15.30 7.88
C ILE A 208 -3.37 14.63 6.68
N TYR A 209 -4.70 14.73 6.61
CA TYR A 209 -5.46 14.20 5.47
C TYR A 209 -5.14 14.94 4.17
N PHE A 210 -5.04 16.27 4.19
CA PHE A 210 -4.66 17.05 3.01
C PHE A 210 -3.24 16.75 2.55
N ASP A 211 -2.28 16.58 3.47
CA ASP A 211 -0.92 16.18 3.13
C ASP A 211 -0.88 14.79 2.48
N ALA A 212 -1.67 13.84 2.98
CA ALA A 212 -1.78 12.52 2.37
C ALA A 212 -2.32 12.61 0.94
N VAL A 213 -3.38 13.39 0.71
CA VAL A 213 -3.98 13.61 -0.63
C VAL A 213 -3.02 14.34 -1.58
N LEU A 214 -2.30 15.36 -1.09
CA LEU A 214 -1.32 16.08 -1.91
C LEU A 214 -0.14 15.18 -2.30
N ASN A 215 0.29 14.29 -1.40
CA ASN A 215 1.36 13.33 -1.70
C ASN A 215 0.91 12.27 -2.72
N THR A 216 -0.32 11.76 -2.62
CA THR A 216 -0.86 10.83 -3.63
C THR A 216 -1.00 11.50 -5.00
N LEU A 217 -1.48 12.75 -5.05
CA LEU A 217 -1.53 13.54 -6.29
C LEU A 217 -0.15 13.78 -6.91
N ARG A 218 0.87 14.08 -6.09
CA ARG A 218 2.26 14.25 -6.57
C ARG A 218 2.83 12.93 -7.12
N LEU A 219 2.52 11.80 -6.49
CA LEU A 219 2.93 10.48 -6.97
C LEU A 219 2.24 10.14 -8.29
N ASP A 220 0.94 10.38 -8.38
CA ASP A 220 0.16 10.12 -9.59
C ASP A 220 0.65 10.99 -10.76
N SER A 221 0.89 12.29 -10.52
CA SER A 221 1.49 13.18 -11.53
C SER A 221 2.82 12.65 -12.08
N LYS A 222 3.69 12.10 -11.22
CA LYS A 222 4.95 11.46 -11.67
C LYS A 222 4.70 10.19 -12.49
N LEU A 223 3.71 9.38 -12.11
CA LEU A 223 3.35 8.16 -12.84
C LEU A 223 2.76 8.49 -14.22
N GLN A 224 1.84 9.46 -14.28
CA GLN A 224 1.29 9.97 -15.52
C GLN A 224 2.38 10.53 -16.43
N GLY A 225 3.32 11.31 -15.89
CA GLY A 225 4.47 11.81 -16.66
C GLY A 225 5.33 10.68 -17.26
N LYS A 226 5.60 9.63 -16.48
CA LYS A 226 6.31 8.43 -17.00
C LYS A 226 5.51 7.69 -18.07
N CYS A 227 4.20 7.58 -17.89
CA CYS A 227 3.30 6.97 -18.87
C CYS A 227 3.34 7.73 -20.19
N MET A 228 3.13 9.05 -20.16
CA MET A 228 3.20 9.91 -21.34
C MET A 228 4.54 9.80 -22.05
N PHE A 229 5.65 9.80 -21.31
CA PHE A 229 6.99 9.64 -21.89
C PHE A 229 7.12 8.30 -22.64
N ARG A 230 6.69 7.19 -22.04
CA ARG A 230 6.71 5.87 -22.70
C ARG A 230 5.79 5.81 -23.92
N THR A 231 4.61 6.41 -23.84
CA THR A 231 3.68 6.52 -24.97
C THR A 231 4.29 7.29 -26.13
N VAL A 232 5.00 8.39 -25.85
CA VAL A 232 5.72 9.15 -26.87
C VAL A 232 6.84 8.33 -27.49
N GLN A 233 7.65 7.63 -26.69
CA GLN A 233 8.71 6.75 -27.20
C GLN A 233 8.15 5.64 -28.10
N LEU A 234 7.04 5.02 -27.68
CA LEU A 234 6.39 3.98 -28.48
C LEU A 234 5.81 4.56 -29.77
N GLY A 235 5.23 5.77 -29.71
CA GLY A 235 4.75 6.50 -30.88
C GLY A 235 5.88 6.82 -31.86
N GLN A 236 7.04 7.26 -31.37
CA GLN A 236 8.23 7.51 -32.19
C GLN A 236 8.70 6.24 -32.90
N LEU A 237 8.83 5.13 -32.17
CA LEU A 237 9.25 3.85 -32.74
C LEU A 237 8.23 3.31 -33.77
N ALA A 238 6.94 3.51 -33.52
CA ALA A 238 5.89 3.17 -34.49
C ALA A 238 5.98 4.04 -35.75
N THR A 239 6.30 5.34 -35.63
CA THR A 239 6.50 6.22 -36.79
C THR A 239 7.75 5.86 -37.59
N GLU A 240 8.84 5.50 -36.93
CA GLU A 240 10.06 5.01 -37.59
C GLU A 240 9.77 3.72 -38.36
N TYR A 241 9.09 2.76 -37.74
CA TYR A 241 8.70 1.51 -38.40
C TYR A 241 7.80 1.75 -39.61
N LEU A 242 6.87 2.71 -39.52
CA LEU A 242 6.00 3.08 -40.62
C LEU A 242 6.78 3.71 -41.78
N ASP A 243 7.80 4.51 -41.49
CA ASP A 243 8.67 5.10 -42.51
C ASP A 243 9.56 4.05 -43.19
N ASP A 244 10.13 3.12 -42.42
CA ASP A 244 10.87 1.97 -42.94
C ASP A 244 10.00 1.13 -43.87
N ARG A 245 8.77 0.80 -43.46
CA ARG A 245 7.81 0.09 -44.32
C ARG A 245 7.53 0.86 -45.62
N LYS A 246 7.30 2.18 -45.55
CA LYS A 246 7.09 3.01 -46.75
C LYS A 246 8.29 2.97 -47.69
N ASN A 247 9.50 3.04 -47.15
CA ASN A 247 10.74 2.96 -47.92
C ASN A 247 10.90 1.60 -48.60
N GLU A 248 10.64 0.51 -47.89
CA GLU A 248 10.63 -0.84 -48.48
C GLU A 248 9.58 -0.98 -49.58
N PHE A 249 8.36 -0.48 -49.38
CA PHE A 249 7.33 -0.48 -50.42
C PHE A 249 7.75 0.31 -51.66
N MET A 250 8.36 1.49 -51.49
CA MET A 250 8.87 2.29 -52.61
C MET A 250 10.00 1.57 -53.37
N GLN A 251 10.89 0.86 -52.66
CA GLN A 251 11.94 0.06 -53.30
C GLN A 251 11.35 -1.12 -54.07
N LEU A 252 10.40 -1.84 -53.47
CA LEU A 252 9.71 -2.95 -54.11
C LEU A 252 8.95 -2.47 -55.36
N GLU A 253 8.24 -1.34 -55.26
CA GLU A 253 7.52 -0.75 -56.40
C GLU A 253 8.48 -0.41 -57.56
N LYS A 254 9.65 0.18 -57.26
CA LYS A 254 10.70 0.45 -58.27
C LYS A 254 11.23 -0.84 -58.90
N ALA A 255 11.47 -1.88 -58.10
CA ALA A 255 11.94 -3.17 -58.58
C ALA A 255 10.91 -3.82 -59.51
N VAL A 256 9.64 -3.85 -59.10
CA VAL A 256 8.52 -4.38 -59.91
C VAL A 256 8.37 -3.58 -61.21
N LYS A 257 8.43 -2.24 -61.17
CA LYS A 257 8.36 -1.42 -62.39
C LYS A 257 9.52 -1.73 -63.36
N LYS A 258 10.72 -1.97 -62.84
CA LYS A 258 11.88 -2.34 -63.66
C LYS A 258 11.70 -3.73 -64.27
N ASP A 259 11.23 -4.70 -63.49
CA ASP A 259 10.94 -6.07 -63.96
C ASP A 259 9.85 -6.09 -65.02
N MET A 260 8.76 -5.34 -64.81
CA MET A 260 7.68 -5.18 -65.78
C MET A 260 8.18 -4.60 -67.11
N LYS A 261 9.01 -3.55 -67.07
CA LYS A 261 9.61 -2.98 -68.29
C LYS A 261 10.58 -3.96 -68.97
N GLY A 262 11.34 -4.74 -68.19
CA GLY A 262 12.21 -5.79 -68.73
C GLY A 262 11.41 -6.85 -69.49
N ARG A 263 10.34 -7.37 -68.87
CA ARG A 263 9.43 -8.32 -69.52
C ARG A 263 8.74 -7.75 -70.75
N GLU A 264 8.34 -6.48 -70.72
CA GLU A 264 7.75 -5.81 -71.88
C GLU A 264 8.73 -5.75 -73.06
N GLN A 265 10.00 -5.42 -72.79
CA GLN A 265 11.07 -5.43 -73.79
C GLN A 265 11.35 -6.84 -74.32
N GLU A 266 11.45 -7.84 -73.43
CA GLU A 266 11.63 -9.23 -73.82
C GLU A 266 10.49 -9.73 -74.72
N LEU A 267 9.24 -9.46 -74.33
CA LEU A 267 8.07 -9.79 -75.14
C LEU A 267 8.11 -9.12 -76.52
N GLU A 268 8.57 -7.88 -76.59
CA GLU A 268 8.73 -7.18 -77.86
C GLU A 268 9.81 -7.83 -78.75
N THR A 269 10.95 -8.23 -78.17
CA THR A 269 11.98 -8.99 -78.91
C THR A 269 11.47 -10.34 -79.39
N ILE A 270 10.70 -11.07 -78.56
CA ILE A 270 10.09 -12.34 -78.93
C ILE A 270 9.08 -12.13 -80.05
N ARG A 271 8.23 -11.09 -79.97
CA ARG A 271 7.29 -10.73 -81.05
C ARG A 271 8.01 -10.43 -82.36
N GLN A 272 9.12 -9.71 -82.32
CA GLN A 272 9.95 -9.44 -83.50
C GLN A 272 10.59 -10.71 -84.05
N CYS A 273 11.13 -11.59 -83.20
CA CYS A 273 11.68 -12.88 -83.58
C CYS A 273 10.62 -13.80 -84.20
N VAL A 274 9.44 -13.92 -83.59
CA VAL A 274 8.29 -14.68 -84.11
C VAL A 274 7.80 -14.07 -85.42
N GLY A 275 7.73 -12.75 -85.54
CA GLY A 275 7.40 -12.06 -86.79
C GLY A 275 8.43 -12.37 -87.91
N GLY A 276 9.71 -12.39 -87.57
CA GLY A 276 10.81 -12.76 -88.47
C GLY A 276 10.75 -14.23 -88.88
N LEU A 277 10.52 -15.15 -87.92
CA LEU A 277 10.32 -16.57 -88.16
C LEU A 277 9.08 -16.81 -89.01
N ASN A 278 7.95 -16.16 -88.75
CA ASN A 278 6.75 -16.27 -89.58
C ASN A 278 6.94 -15.72 -90.99
N LYS A 279 7.78 -14.70 -91.19
CA LYS A 279 8.18 -14.24 -92.54
C LYS A 279 9.07 -15.28 -93.23
N LYS A 280 10.05 -15.84 -92.52
CA LYS A 280 10.92 -16.92 -93.04
C LYS A 280 10.12 -18.20 -93.33
N LEU A 281 9.18 -18.59 -92.48
CA LEU A 281 8.28 -19.72 -92.65
C LEU A 281 7.38 -19.51 -93.87
N ARG A 282 6.82 -18.31 -94.06
CA ARG A 282 6.08 -17.96 -95.29
C ARG A 282 6.95 -18.01 -96.55
N MET A 283 8.26 -17.82 -96.44
CA MET A 283 9.22 -17.96 -97.55
C MET A 283 9.71 -19.41 -97.75
N LEU A 284 9.70 -20.23 -96.68
CA LEU A 284 10.07 -21.65 -96.71
C LEU A 284 8.92 -22.57 -97.09
N ILE A 285 7.67 -22.13 -96.89
CA ILE A 285 6.49 -22.81 -97.39
C ILE A 285 6.42 -22.53 -98.90
N ARG A 286 7.23 -23.31 -99.64
CA ARG A 286 6.85 -23.74 -100.97
C ARG A 286 5.56 -24.55 -100.76
N ARG A 287 4.47 -24.10 -101.37
CA ARG A 287 3.21 -24.85 -101.46
C ARG A 287 3.51 -26.17 -102.17
N ASP A 288 3.91 -27.19 -101.45
CA ASP A 288 3.86 -28.59 -101.84
C ASP A 288 4.10 -29.43 -100.58
N SER A 289 3.33 -30.51 -100.45
CA SER A 289 3.36 -31.55 -99.42
C SER A 289 2.69 -31.26 -98.07
N ASP A 290 1.39 -31.59 -98.03
CA ASP A 290 0.77 -32.30 -96.91
C ASP A 290 1.67 -33.49 -96.50
N LEU A 291 2.24 -33.46 -95.30
CA LEU A 291 2.85 -34.62 -94.67
C LEU A 291 2.27 -34.76 -93.26
N ASN A 292 1.16 -35.52 -93.22
CA ASN A 292 0.78 -36.31 -92.06
C ASN A 292 1.95 -37.24 -91.71
N VAL A 293 2.74 -36.89 -90.70
CA VAL A 293 3.62 -37.85 -90.04
C VAL A 293 2.84 -38.43 -88.86
N SER A 294 2.21 -39.57 -89.16
CA SER A 294 1.90 -40.61 -88.20
C SER A 294 3.16 -40.99 -87.42
N ASP A 295 3.13 -40.83 -86.09
CA ASP A 295 4.11 -41.45 -85.21
C ASP A 295 3.39 -42.42 -84.27
N ASN A 296 3.22 -43.64 -84.77
CA ASN A 296 2.82 -44.81 -84.01
C ASN A 296 4.00 -45.24 -83.14
N PHE A 297 4.07 -44.77 -81.89
CA PHE A 297 4.90 -45.40 -80.87
C PHE A 297 4.15 -46.57 -80.23
N ASN A 298 4.54 -47.79 -80.61
CA ASN A 298 4.08 -49.06 -80.05
C ASN A 298 4.47 -49.19 -78.55
N PRO A 299 3.54 -49.55 -77.63
CA PRO A 299 3.81 -49.58 -76.19
C PRO A 299 4.14 -51.00 -75.68
N GLN A 300 5.11 -51.72 -76.27
CA GLN A 300 5.38 -53.13 -75.92
C GLN A 300 6.81 -53.50 -75.56
N TYR A 301 7.68 -52.53 -75.25
CA TYR A 301 8.96 -52.81 -74.59
C TYR A 301 9.17 -51.84 -73.44
N ARG A 302 8.42 -52.04 -72.34
CA ARG A 302 8.81 -51.47 -71.05
C ARG A 302 9.83 -52.41 -70.40
N THR A 303 10.99 -51.88 -70.05
CA THR A 303 12.05 -52.63 -69.39
C THR A 303 11.57 -53.06 -67.99
N ILE A 304 12.01 -54.20 -67.43
CA ILE A 304 11.63 -54.67 -66.07
C ILE A 304 11.79 -53.56 -65.01
N SER A 305 12.81 -52.71 -65.18
CA SER A 305 13.07 -51.52 -64.36
C SER A 305 11.98 -50.44 -64.39
N GLU A 306 11.20 -50.32 -65.47
CA GLU A 306 10.08 -49.36 -65.55
C GLU A 306 8.83 -49.89 -64.88
N LEU A 307 8.64 -51.21 -64.83
CA LEU A 307 7.52 -51.84 -64.14
C LEU A 307 7.71 -51.75 -62.62
N ASP A 308 8.93 -51.96 -62.13
CA ASP A 308 9.27 -51.79 -60.71
C ASP A 308 9.07 -50.33 -60.26
N MET A 309 9.48 -49.34 -61.07
CA MET A 309 9.23 -47.93 -60.75
C MET A 309 7.73 -47.57 -60.73
N LEU A 310 6.91 -48.21 -61.56
CA LEU A 310 5.46 -48.00 -61.54
C LEU A 310 4.82 -48.58 -60.27
N ASN A 311 5.26 -49.78 -59.85
CA ASN A 311 4.81 -50.38 -58.59
C ASN A 311 5.23 -49.52 -57.37
N ASP A 312 6.44 -48.97 -57.38
CA ASP A 312 6.92 -48.04 -56.34
C ASP A 312 6.13 -46.72 -56.32
N LEU A 313 5.74 -46.20 -57.50
CA LEU A 313 4.88 -45.03 -57.60
C LEU A 313 3.46 -45.30 -57.11
N GLU A 314 2.92 -46.49 -57.36
CA GLU A 314 1.59 -46.88 -56.88
C GLU A 314 1.59 -47.06 -55.36
N PHE A 315 2.62 -47.69 -54.80
CA PHE A 315 2.81 -47.81 -53.35
C PHE A 315 2.99 -46.45 -52.66
N THR A 316 3.81 -45.56 -53.22
CA THR A 316 3.99 -44.20 -52.66
C THR A 316 2.71 -43.37 -52.74
N LYS A 317 1.91 -43.53 -53.81
CA LYS A 317 0.60 -42.91 -53.92
C LYS A 317 -0.37 -43.40 -52.85
N GLU A 318 -0.42 -44.71 -52.58
CA GLU A 318 -1.24 -45.23 -51.46
C GLU A 318 -0.83 -44.64 -50.11
N ILE A 319 0.48 -44.44 -49.87
CA ILE A 319 0.98 -43.80 -48.64
C ILE A 319 0.50 -42.34 -48.58
N PHE A 320 0.58 -41.59 -49.67
CA PHE A 320 0.13 -40.19 -49.71
C PHE A 320 -1.39 -40.07 -49.52
N GLU A 321 -2.19 -40.98 -50.07
CA GLU A 321 -3.65 -41.01 -49.85
C GLU A 321 -3.99 -41.32 -48.38
N ARG A 322 -3.26 -42.25 -47.74
CA ARG A 322 -3.41 -42.50 -46.30
C ARG A 322 -3.04 -41.27 -45.47
N LEU A 323 -1.92 -40.62 -45.78
CA LEU A 323 -1.49 -39.40 -45.09
C LEU A 323 -2.46 -38.24 -45.30
N GLN A 324 -3.04 -38.12 -46.49
CA GLN A 324 -4.06 -37.13 -46.82
C GLN A 324 -5.32 -37.30 -45.96
N ASN A 325 -5.76 -38.55 -45.78
CA ASN A 325 -6.92 -38.88 -44.93
C ASN A 325 -6.65 -38.62 -43.45
N VAL A 326 -5.44 -38.92 -42.96
CA VAL A 326 -5.04 -38.66 -41.56
C VAL A 326 -4.92 -37.16 -41.29
N ALA A 327 -4.28 -36.41 -42.19
CA ALA A 327 -4.07 -34.98 -42.06
C ALA A 327 -5.34 -34.16 -42.38
N LYS A 328 -6.37 -34.78 -42.99
CA LYS A 328 -7.61 -34.14 -43.47
C LYS A 328 -7.34 -32.98 -44.43
N VAL A 329 -6.49 -33.22 -45.43
CA VAL A 329 -6.00 -32.19 -46.35
C VAL A 329 -6.51 -32.44 -47.78
N THR A 330 -6.76 -31.39 -48.54
CA THR A 330 -7.31 -31.47 -49.91
C THR A 330 -6.27 -31.78 -50.99
N HIS A 331 -5.01 -31.37 -50.81
CA HIS A 331 -3.92 -31.61 -51.76
C HIS A 331 -2.69 -32.25 -51.10
N PHE A 332 -1.92 -33.05 -51.84
CA PHE A 332 -0.72 -33.71 -51.30
C PHE A 332 0.36 -32.72 -50.83
N GLU A 333 0.48 -31.56 -51.49
CA GLU A 333 1.45 -30.51 -51.17
C GLU A 333 1.22 -29.88 -49.78
N GLU A 334 -0.01 -29.92 -49.29
CA GLU A 334 -0.43 -29.32 -48.02
C GLU A 334 -0.24 -30.27 -46.82
N ILE A 335 0.05 -31.56 -47.06
CA ILE A 335 0.25 -32.57 -46.00
C ILE A 335 1.42 -32.17 -45.09
N PHE A 336 2.56 -31.80 -45.67
CA PHE A 336 3.76 -31.47 -44.90
C PHE A 336 3.60 -30.16 -44.09
N PRO A 337 3.12 -29.04 -44.68
CA PRO A 337 2.77 -27.84 -43.91
C PRO A 337 1.78 -28.10 -42.77
N CYS A 338 0.75 -28.92 -43.01
CA CYS A 338 -0.26 -29.26 -42.00
C CYS A 338 0.37 -30.03 -40.81
N ILE A 339 1.18 -31.05 -41.09
CA ILE A 339 1.89 -31.83 -40.05
C ILE A 339 2.86 -30.94 -39.26
N GLN A 340 3.57 -30.04 -39.96
CA GLN A 340 4.51 -29.12 -39.32
C GLN A 340 3.80 -28.13 -38.38
N GLU A 341 2.64 -27.61 -38.79
CA GLU A 341 1.85 -26.72 -37.95
C GLU A 341 1.18 -27.47 -36.78
N GLN A 342 0.71 -28.70 -36.98
CA GLN A 342 0.22 -29.57 -35.90
C GLN A 342 1.30 -29.83 -34.85
N LYS A 343 2.54 -30.12 -35.28
CA LYS A 343 3.69 -30.27 -34.36
C LYS A 343 3.94 -28.98 -33.57
N ARG A 344 3.94 -27.82 -34.24
CA ARG A 344 4.13 -26.52 -33.60
C ARG A 344 3.03 -26.21 -32.57
N GLN A 345 1.79 -26.56 -32.89
CA GLN A 345 0.65 -26.41 -31.98
C GLN A 345 0.78 -27.35 -30.77
N ALA A 346 1.20 -28.60 -30.99
CA ALA A 346 1.45 -29.56 -29.91
C ALA A 346 2.54 -29.07 -28.95
N GLU A 347 3.67 -28.58 -29.46
CA GLU A 347 4.75 -27.99 -28.65
C GLU A 347 4.25 -26.78 -27.84
N ARG A 348 3.41 -25.93 -28.44
CA ARG A 348 2.81 -24.77 -27.74
C ARG A 348 1.84 -25.19 -26.64
N LEU A 349 1.04 -26.23 -26.88
CA LEU A 349 0.11 -26.80 -25.89
C LEU A 349 0.87 -27.44 -24.73
N GLU A 350 1.93 -28.19 -25.02
CA GLU A 350 2.80 -28.81 -24.01
C GLU A 350 3.43 -27.76 -23.10
N GLU A 351 3.96 -26.68 -23.68
CA GLU A 351 4.52 -25.56 -22.93
C GLU A 351 3.45 -24.85 -22.06
N LEU A 352 2.22 -24.72 -22.56
CA LEU A 352 1.12 -24.12 -21.81
C LEU A 352 0.68 -25.02 -20.64
N VAL A 353 0.63 -26.34 -20.84
CA VAL A 353 0.35 -27.31 -19.78
C VAL A 353 1.45 -27.29 -18.72
N ARG A 354 2.73 -27.24 -19.13
CA ARG A 354 3.88 -27.13 -18.22
C ARG A 354 3.77 -25.88 -17.34
N ARG A 355 3.54 -24.70 -17.93
CA ARG A 355 3.32 -23.45 -17.19
C ARG A 355 2.11 -23.53 -16.26
N GLY A 356 1.04 -24.16 -16.72
CA GLY A 356 -0.16 -24.39 -15.90
C GLY A 356 0.14 -25.23 -14.66
N MET A 357 0.96 -26.29 -14.81
CA MET A 357 1.38 -27.13 -13.68
C MET A 357 2.27 -26.37 -12.70
N GLU A 358 3.26 -25.61 -13.18
CA GLU A 358 4.12 -24.76 -12.34
C GLU A 358 3.30 -23.70 -11.58
N ASN A 359 2.34 -23.06 -12.25
CA ASN A 359 1.43 -22.11 -11.61
C ASN A 359 0.55 -22.77 -10.54
N ARG A 360 0.06 -23.99 -10.79
CA ARG A 360 -0.71 -24.74 -9.80
C ARG A 360 0.13 -25.11 -8.58
N GLU A 361 1.36 -25.55 -8.78
CA GLU A 361 2.28 -25.92 -7.70
C GLU A 361 2.68 -24.70 -6.87
N THR A 362 3.01 -23.58 -7.52
CA THR A 362 3.31 -22.33 -6.81
C THR A 362 2.11 -21.81 -6.02
N LEU A 363 0.89 -21.94 -6.55
CA LEU A 363 -0.33 -21.58 -5.85
C LEU A 363 -0.59 -22.52 -4.65
N GLN A 364 -0.37 -23.82 -4.81
CA GLN A 364 -0.47 -24.79 -3.73
C GLN A 364 0.54 -24.47 -2.61
N ASN A 365 1.78 -24.16 -2.95
CA ASN A 365 2.80 -23.79 -1.98
C ASN A 365 2.44 -22.51 -1.22
N LYS A 366 1.87 -21.51 -1.90
CA LYS A 366 1.35 -20.30 -1.26
C LYS A 366 0.18 -20.60 -0.33
N SER A 367 -0.73 -21.49 -0.74
CA SER A 367 -1.86 -21.94 0.09
C SER A 367 -1.37 -22.63 1.35
N ASN A 368 -0.45 -23.59 1.21
CA ASN A 368 0.13 -24.33 2.33
C ASN A 368 0.88 -23.37 3.29
N HIS A 369 1.62 -22.39 2.75
CA HIS A 369 2.30 -21.40 3.59
C HIS A 369 1.32 -20.49 4.33
N ALA A 370 0.24 -20.04 3.67
CA ALA A 370 -0.81 -19.26 4.32
C ALA A 370 -1.52 -20.06 5.42
N GLU A 371 -1.74 -21.35 5.20
CA GLU A 371 -2.31 -22.27 6.20
C GLU A 371 -1.37 -22.44 7.40
N LEU A 372 -0.07 -22.63 7.17
CA LEU A 372 0.94 -22.67 8.24
C LEU A 372 0.98 -21.35 9.01
N MET A 373 0.99 -20.20 8.33
CA MET A 373 0.93 -18.89 8.99
C MET A 373 -0.36 -18.69 9.79
N TYR A 374 -1.49 -19.18 9.28
CA TYR A 374 -2.76 -19.13 9.99
C TYR A 374 -2.69 -19.98 11.27
N TYR A 375 -2.15 -21.19 11.20
CA TYR A 375 -1.95 -22.04 12.36
C TYR A 375 -0.97 -21.43 13.36
N ASP A 376 0.14 -20.89 12.88
CA ASP A 376 1.08 -20.14 13.70
C ASP A 376 0.36 -18.98 14.38
N MET A 377 -0.41 -18.15 13.67
CA MET A 377 -1.17 -17.05 14.29
C MET A 377 -2.23 -17.54 15.30
N LEU A 378 -2.88 -18.67 15.04
CA LEU A 378 -3.89 -19.25 15.92
C LEU A 378 -3.28 -19.78 17.22
N TYR A 379 -2.09 -20.39 17.12
CA TYR A 379 -1.41 -21.08 18.22
C TYR A 379 -0.18 -20.35 18.76
N THR A 380 0.17 -19.17 18.23
CA THR A 380 1.14 -18.26 18.84
C THR A 380 0.51 -17.74 20.12
N MET A 381 0.80 -18.45 21.20
CA MET A 381 0.54 -18.06 22.58
C MET A 381 1.41 -16.84 22.91
N ASN A 382 1.01 -15.67 22.42
CA ASN A 382 1.46 -14.42 23.02
C ASN A 382 0.77 -14.33 24.39
N GLU A 383 1.53 -14.33 25.49
CA GLU A 383 1.04 -14.18 26.87
C GLU A 383 0.04 -13.01 26.98
N THR A 384 0.32 -11.93 26.25
CA THR A 384 -0.54 -10.74 26.13
C THR A 384 -1.95 -11.02 25.59
N THR A 385 -2.15 -12.08 24.82
CA THR A 385 -3.46 -12.44 24.22
C THR A 385 -4.34 -13.20 25.20
N PHE A 386 -3.73 -14.00 26.08
CA PHE A 386 -4.43 -14.64 27.19
C PHE A 386 -4.86 -13.59 28.23
N GLU A 387 -3.93 -12.73 28.64
CA GLU A 387 -4.21 -11.57 29.50
C GLU A 387 -5.29 -10.66 28.90
N TYR A 388 -5.24 -10.41 27.59
CA TYR A 388 -6.29 -9.62 26.92
C TYR A 388 -7.66 -10.31 26.94
N LYS A 389 -7.72 -11.63 26.72
CA LYS A 389 -8.98 -12.39 26.79
C LYS A 389 -9.54 -12.41 28.22
N GLU A 390 -8.68 -12.53 29.22
CA GLU A 390 -9.04 -12.50 30.63
C GLU A 390 -9.54 -11.11 31.05
N ASN A 391 -8.78 -10.06 30.73
CA ASN A 391 -9.19 -8.67 30.94
C ASN A 391 -10.52 -8.36 30.25
N LYS A 392 -10.72 -8.80 29.00
CA LYS A 392 -11.99 -8.64 28.29
C LYS A 392 -13.15 -9.32 29.01
N LYS A 393 -12.92 -10.46 29.66
CA LYS A 393 -13.95 -11.18 30.44
C LYS A 393 -14.25 -10.43 31.74
N GLN A 394 -13.23 -9.93 32.43
CA GLN A 394 -13.37 -9.12 33.65
C GLN A 394 -14.13 -7.81 33.35
N LEU A 395 -13.70 -7.03 32.36
CA LEU A 395 -14.38 -5.80 31.95
C LEU A 395 -15.84 -6.02 31.54
N LYS A 396 -16.16 -7.16 30.91
CA LYS A 396 -17.56 -7.51 30.60
C LYS A 396 -18.39 -7.78 31.86
N SER A 397 -17.80 -8.40 32.89
CA SER A 397 -18.46 -8.62 34.17
C SER A 397 -18.74 -7.28 34.86
N GLU A 398 -17.72 -6.42 34.97
CA GLU A 398 -17.83 -5.09 35.57
C GLU A 398 -18.88 -4.21 34.86
N LEU A 399 -18.93 -4.27 33.52
CA LEU A 399 -19.94 -3.56 32.73
C LEU A 399 -21.35 -4.03 33.05
N ASN A 400 -21.56 -5.34 33.21
CA ASN A 400 -22.86 -5.89 33.55
C ASN A 400 -23.28 -5.52 34.97
N GLU A 401 -22.36 -5.56 35.94
CA GLU A 401 -22.61 -5.07 37.29
C GLU A 401 -22.95 -3.58 37.33
N ALA A 402 -22.24 -2.76 36.55
CA ALA A 402 -22.55 -1.34 36.44
C ALA A 402 -23.93 -1.10 35.80
N LYS A 403 -24.33 -1.91 34.81
CA LYS A 403 -25.68 -1.84 34.21
C LYS A 403 -26.77 -2.22 35.21
N GLU A 404 -26.56 -3.24 36.03
CA GLU A 404 -27.52 -3.59 37.08
C GLU A 404 -27.63 -2.49 38.14
N ARG A 405 -26.50 -1.89 38.58
CA ARG A 405 -26.52 -0.73 39.48
C ARG A 405 -27.30 0.47 38.91
N ILE A 406 -27.18 0.73 37.61
CA ILE A 406 -27.95 1.78 36.94
C ILE A 406 -29.45 1.45 37.00
N LYS A 407 -29.85 0.22 36.68
CA LYS A 407 -31.26 -0.19 36.75
C LYS A 407 -31.81 -0.02 38.16
N ASP A 408 -31.10 -0.51 39.18
CA ASP A 408 -31.52 -0.37 40.57
C ASP A 408 -31.68 1.10 40.97
N THR A 409 -30.71 1.94 40.58
CA THR A 409 -30.77 3.38 40.85
C THR A 409 -31.97 4.03 40.15
N THR A 410 -32.26 3.68 38.90
CA THR A 410 -33.45 4.20 38.19
C THR A 410 -34.76 3.79 38.86
N VAL A 411 -34.84 2.56 39.40
CA VAL A 411 -35.99 2.09 40.17
C VAL A 411 -36.14 2.90 41.47
N THR A 412 -35.05 3.13 42.21
CA THR A 412 -35.10 3.95 43.43
C THR A 412 -35.49 5.40 43.15
N ILE A 413 -35.00 6.00 42.05
CA ILE A 413 -35.38 7.36 41.63
C ILE A 413 -36.86 7.42 41.27
N SER A 414 -37.37 6.44 40.51
CA SER A 414 -38.81 6.35 40.18
C SER A 414 -39.67 6.22 41.44
N ASN A 415 -39.27 5.37 42.39
CA ASN A 415 -39.99 5.19 43.66
C ASN A 415 -39.96 6.46 44.52
N ARG A 416 -38.81 7.14 44.61
CA ARG A 416 -38.69 8.45 45.27
C ARG A 416 -39.55 9.51 44.58
N GLY A 417 -39.59 9.52 43.24
CA GLY A 417 -40.46 10.40 42.46
C GLY A 417 -41.94 10.18 42.78
N LYS A 418 -42.40 8.93 42.81
CA LYS A 418 -43.78 8.57 43.21
C LYS A 418 -44.11 9.04 44.63
N LEU A 419 -43.22 8.81 45.59
CA LEU A 419 -43.38 9.27 46.97
C LEU A 419 -43.46 10.81 47.06
N MET A 420 -42.60 11.53 46.33
CA MET A 420 -42.64 12.99 46.29
C MET A 420 -43.95 13.51 45.72
N VAL A 421 -44.50 12.90 44.67
CA VAL A 421 -45.82 13.24 44.13
C VAL A 421 -46.93 12.98 45.15
N MET A 422 -46.87 11.86 45.88
CA MET A 422 -47.85 11.56 46.94
C MET A 422 -47.78 12.58 48.08
N ILE A 423 -46.58 12.96 48.52
CA ILE A 423 -46.38 14.00 49.56
C ILE A 423 -46.89 15.35 49.05
N ARG A 424 -46.63 15.71 47.79
CA ARG A 424 -47.12 16.97 47.22
C ARG A 424 -48.65 16.99 47.14
N ARG A 425 -49.26 15.87 46.71
CA ARG A 425 -50.73 15.72 46.65
C ARG A 425 -51.35 15.79 48.04
N SER A 426 -50.75 15.17 49.06
CA SER A 426 -51.25 15.25 50.43
C SER A 426 -51.12 16.66 51.01
N LEU A 427 -50.01 17.36 50.76
CA LEU A 427 -49.84 18.76 51.14
C LEU A 427 -50.88 19.67 50.45
N GLN A 428 -51.15 19.47 49.16
CA GLN A 428 -52.20 20.20 48.45
C GLN A 428 -53.60 19.88 49.00
N GLN A 429 -53.90 18.63 49.35
CA GLN A 429 -55.15 18.26 49.99
C GLN A 429 -55.31 18.92 51.37
N ILE A 430 -54.25 18.95 52.18
CA ILE A 430 -54.26 19.66 53.48
C ILE A 430 -54.47 21.15 53.25
N LEU A 431 -53.80 21.75 52.27
CA LEU A 431 -53.97 23.18 51.92
C LEU A 431 -55.40 23.48 51.45
N GLY A 432 -56.01 22.59 50.68
CA GLY A 432 -57.41 22.64 50.27
C GLY A 432 -58.38 22.58 51.44
N LYS A 433 -58.10 21.71 52.44
CA LYS A 433 -58.87 21.66 53.70
C LYS A 433 -58.65 22.89 54.58
N CYS A 434 -57.50 23.56 54.48
CA CYS A 434 -57.17 24.82 55.18
C CYS A 434 -57.60 26.09 54.42
N ARG A 435 -58.29 25.98 53.28
CA ARG A 435 -58.79 27.13 52.49
C ARG A 435 -59.80 28.05 53.23
N PRO A 436 -60.68 27.58 54.15
CA PRO A 436 -61.59 28.46 54.88
C PRO A 436 -60.90 29.33 55.97
N VAL A 437 -59.60 29.13 56.22
CA VAL A 437 -58.79 29.99 57.12
C VAL A 437 -58.31 31.21 56.31
N GLN A 438 -59.20 32.19 56.11
CA GLN A 438 -58.82 33.46 55.49
C GLN A 438 -58.50 34.51 56.56
N ARG A 439 -57.46 35.31 56.31
CA ARG A 439 -57.17 36.55 57.05
C ARG A 439 -58.36 37.49 56.90
N ASN A 440 -58.84 38.06 58.01
CA ASN A 440 -59.76 39.19 58.00
C ASN A 440 -59.18 40.31 57.13
N ILE A 441 -59.75 40.52 55.95
CA ILE A 441 -59.62 41.76 55.18
C ILE A 441 -61.01 42.37 55.17
N GLU A 442 -61.13 43.58 55.71
CA GLU A 442 -62.39 44.29 55.87
C GLU A 442 -63.07 44.58 54.52
N THR A 443 -64.28 44.03 54.40
CA THR A 443 -65.46 44.44 53.61
C THR A 443 -65.30 45.34 52.36
N LYS A 444 -65.81 44.83 51.22
CA LYS A 444 -66.79 45.57 50.39
C LYS A 444 -67.92 44.63 49.95
N LYS A 445 -69.15 45.09 50.17
CA LYS A 445 -70.44 44.42 49.88
C LYS A 445 -70.58 44.09 48.39
N SER A 446 -71.06 42.89 48.08
CA SER A 446 -71.88 42.62 46.89
C SER A 446 -72.50 41.23 46.97
N GLY A 447 -73.84 41.19 46.98
CA GLY A 447 -74.63 40.22 46.21
C GLY A 447 -74.65 38.76 46.66
N HIS A 448 -75.78 38.36 47.26
CA HIS A 448 -76.24 36.97 47.35
C HIS A 448 -75.92 36.10 46.12
N ARG A 449 -75.37 34.91 46.35
CA ARG A 449 -75.73 33.70 45.60
C ARG A 449 -75.60 32.45 46.47
N LYS A 450 -76.50 31.51 46.16
CA LYS A 450 -77.01 30.43 46.99
C LYS A 450 -76.00 29.31 47.19
N LEU A 451 -76.23 28.53 48.26
CA LEU A 451 -75.72 27.17 48.44
C LEU A 451 -75.92 26.35 47.16
N SER A 452 -74.83 25.90 46.57
CA SER A 452 -74.81 24.81 45.58
C SER A 452 -73.58 23.95 45.83
N GLN A 453 -73.85 22.66 45.94
CA GLN A 453 -72.97 21.49 45.88
C GLN A 453 -71.48 21.67 46.22
N ILE A 454 -71.05 20.96 47.26
CA ILE A 454 -69.67 20.49 47.43
C ILE A 454 -69.37 19.53 46.27
N TYR A 455 -68.90 20.07 45.15
CA TYR A 455 -68.11 19.32 44.19
C TYR A 455 -66.66 19.40 44.66
N ILE A 456 -66.06 18.27 44.98
CA ILE A 456 -64.61 18.15 45.09
C ILE A 456 -64.10 18.20 43.65
N ASP A 457 -63.86 19.42 43.16
CA ASP A 457 -63.08 19.57 41.94
C ASP A 457 -61.67 19.06 42.20
N GLU A 458 -61.19 18.18 41.32
CA GLU A 458 -59.80 17.78 41.27
C GLU A 458 -58.93 19.04 41.26
N PRO A 459 -57.93 19.16 42.16
CA PRO A 459 -57.08 20.33 42.17
C PRO A 459 -56.34 20.43 40.84
N GLU A 460 -56.56 21.53 40.13
CA GLU A 460 -55.78 21.92 38.95
C GLU A 460 -54.29 21.72 39.25
N GLN A 461 -53.60 21.06 38.33
CA GLN A 461 -52.17 20.79 38.40
C GLN A 461 -51.39 22.10 38.27
N ILE A 462 -51.30 22.86 39.36
CA ILE A 462 -50.35 23.96 39.47
C ILE A 462 -49.06 23.34 40.02
N GLU A 463 -47.98 23.39 39.22
CA GLU A 463 -46.61 23.08 39.62
C GLU A 463 -46.09 24.10 40.66
N GLU A 464 -46.70 24.17 41.83
CA GLU A 464 -46.17 24.99 42.92
C GLU A 464 -45.06 24.24 43.65
N ASP A 465 -43.95 24.93 43.94
CA ASP A 465 -42.81 24.40 44.67
C ASP A 465 -43.23 23.84 46.05
N GLY A 466 -42.73 22.66 46.40
CA GLY A 466 -43.10 21.96 47.65
C GLY A 466 -42.76 22.78 48.90
N ALA A 467 -41.69 23.58 48.84
CA ALA A 467 -41.30 24.51 49.90
C ALA A 467 -42.34 25.65 50.07
N ASN A 468 -42.91 26.14 48.97
CA ASN A 468 -43.94 27.18 49.01
C ASN A 468 -45.26 26.67 49.60
N LEU A 469 -45.63 25.42 49.28
CA LEU A 469 -46.78 24.76 49.88
C LEU A 469 -46.63 24.58 51.40
N ILE A 470 -45.43 24.18 51.86
CA ILE A 470 -45.13 24.03 53.30
C ILE A 470 -45.20 25.39 54.01
N ASN A 471 -44.62 26.45 53.44
CA ASN A 471 -44.68 27.80 54.02
C ASN A 471 -46.11 28.35 54.09
N ALA A 472 -46.92 28.12 53.04
CA ALA A 472 -48.33 28.50 53.02
C ALA A 472 -49.18 27.71 54.04
N LEU A 473 -48.87 26.44 54.26
CA LEU A 473 -49.50 25.62 55.30
C LEU A 473 -49.08 26.08 56.70
N TYR A 474 -47.79 26.34 56.92
CA TYR A 474 -47.26 26.77 58.20
C TYR A 474 -47.92 28.06 58.69
N THR A 475 -48.06 29.05 57.80
CA THR A 475 -48.73 30.32 58.11
C THR A 475 -50.23 30.16 58.42
N LYS A 476 -50.94 29.26 57.73
CA LYS A 476 -52.36 28.98 57.99
C LYS A 476 -52.58 28.15 59.25
N LEU A 477 -51.70 27.20 59.55
CA LEU A 477 -51.74 26.41 60.78
C LEU A 477 -51.41 27.27 62.01
N GLN A 478 -50.47 28.22 61.89
CA GLN A 478 -50.24 29.22 62.94
C GLN A 478 -51.46 30.11 63.18
N LEU A 479 -52.18 30.51 62.13
CA LEU A 479 -53.44 31.25 62.27
C LEU A 479 -54.53 30.42 62.96
N LEU A 480 -54.65 29.13 62.66
CA LEU A 480 -55.56 28.21 63.36
C LEU A 480 -55.18 28.02 64.83
N ALA A 481 -53.89 27.80 65.13
CA ALA A 481 -53.40 27.62 66.50
C ALA A 481 -53.64 28.88 67.36
N ASN A 482 -53.47 30.07 66.77
CA ASN A 482 -53.75 31.34 67.43
C ASN A 482 -55.26 31.61 67.58
N ALA A 483 -56.09 31.09 66.68
CA ALA A 483 -57.55 31.16 66.80
C ALA A 483 -58.08 30.21 67.90
N THR A 484 -57.52 29.01 68.04
CA THR A 484 -57.90 28.07 69.11
C THR A 484 -57.39 28.49 70.49
N ALA A 485 -56.30 29.26 70.56
CA ALA A 485 -55.81 29.85 71.82
C ALA A 485 -56.77 30.92 72.40
N ASN A 486 -57.69 31.47 71.59
CA ASN A 486 -58.68 32.48 72.01
C ASN A 486 -60.11 31.91 72.19
N VAL A 487 -60.30 30.59 72.14
CA VAL A 487 -61.59 29.96 72.42
C VAL A 487 -61.61 29.47 73.87
N PRO A 488 -62.55 29.94 74.73
CA PRO A 488 -62.69 29.40 76.08
C PRO A 488 -63.12 27.92 76.02
N PRO A 489 -62.75 27.09 77.02
CA PRO A 489 -63.05 25.67 77.00
C PRO A 489 -64.56 25.45 76.89
N LEU A 490 -65.00 24.69 75.90
CA LEU A 490 -66.36 24.14 75.85
C LEU A 490 -66.54 23.24 77.07
N GLN A 491 -67.19 23.78 78.10
CA GLN A 491 -67.88 22.98 79.10
C GLN A 491 -68.91 22.09 78.39
N GLY A 492 -68.86 20.80 78.72
CA GLY A 492 -69.49 19.76 77.93
C GLY A 492 -71.01 19.82 77.85
N ARG A 493 -71.53 19.08 76.88
CA ARG A 493 -72.75 18.29 77.02
C ARG A 493 -72.76 17.16 76.01
N ASP A 494 -73.35 16.07 76.48
CA ASP A 494 -73.90 14.94 75.73
C ASP A 494 -72.93 13.79 75.39
N LYS A 495 -72.66 13.02 76.46
CA LYS A 495 -72.86 11.57 76.41
C LYS A 495 -74.26 11.28 75.85
N GLU A 496 -74.37 10.15 75.16
CA GLU A 496 -75.57 9.58 74.52
C GLU A 496 -75.80 10.04 73.07
N ARG A 497 -75.40 9.22 72.11
CA ARG A 497 -76.34 8.39 71.33
C ARG A 497 -75.68 7.65 70.15
N TYR A 498 -75.93 6.34 70.14
CA TYR A 498 -75.86 5.34 69.05
C TYR A 498 -74.50 4.70 68.66
N CYS A 499 -74.48 3.39 68.95
CA CYS A 499 -74.10 2.25 68.09
C CYS A 499 -73.35 2.50 66.79
#